data_AF-A0A519D623-F1
#
_entry.id   AF-A0A519D623-F1
#
_cell.length_a   1.000
_cell.length_b   1.000
_cell.length_c   1.000
_cell.angle_alpha   90.00
_cell.angle_beta   90.00
_cell.angle_gamma   90.00
#
_symmetry.space_group_name_H-M   'P 1'
#
loop_
_entity.id
_entity.type
_entity.pdbx_description
1 polymer ?
#
loop_
_entity_poly.entity_id
_entity_poly.type
_entity_poly.pdbx_seq_one_letter_code
_entity_poly.pdbx_strand_id
1 'polypeptide(L)'
;MEKTLIFFNSNREFANISKNELKNATIYSFNIYTHKFLDEKNINHTIAETYLSKEDHEHIFRTTISFWNWYKDKSISKFLNYEDVNLLNVLDTNELHQVLVREIYSFLTIKRIIEKEKPKKIICSSHFSDMINSISDYKINLNIFDESNHDFLLVWDKILLRFNVGKTPISIPIPRKTYTKIKNSVESFLGSLLNLWFNPKNKNKSILFVEFNPLQYVNLFENLEDFNGNLVFLNMRRSAMWNLASVKILKKFNCKIITPSKFLTKNEKDEAVTLCKKYLKELDELWSNSEILKKIFSIEKKSFWNSIHDVLLYTYKRRLQEYLELIIFSKKFLNTVKPNCILSLNVLGETEKAILEVNKNQIDSILLEHGGTNYVPEISIYDISNMYSIFNDKIALWGNIQKNYLTNVRNISDEKILVPGSPRHDAFFNRNIYQKNTSEKVILITPQVIQEYNAVTDTNTYLRMEKLLKQIFSIIEKLPNTRLIIKMHPTLDPGNEYIKKLIHKLNPTVKIYQLESILEIIESCDLMININTEFFPSTVIYEGLILKKPILNIYTMDNYYNFEFMKDNALLTISDKDDIEESLKQILFDNNFCNNLIQNGQEHLKKYFNNHGSASKELAKILKNI
;
A
#
# COMPACT_ATOMS: atom_id res chain seq x y z
N MET A 1 41.13 -2.01 -23.19
CA MET A 1 40.21 -3.10 -22.85
C MET A 1 38.82 -2.72 -23.31
N GLU A 2 38.04 -3.67 -23.85
CA GLU A 2 36.65 -3.42 -24.20
C GLU A 2 35.83 -3.11 -22.93
N LYS A 3 35.05 -2.03 -22.97
CA LYS A 3 34.24 -1.63 -21.82
C LYS A 3 33.14 -2.68 -21.58
N THR A 4 33.34 -3.46 -20.53
CA THR A 4 32.45 -4.52 -20.08
C THR A 4 31.73 -4.07 -18.82
N LEU A 5 30.40 -4.19 -18.80
CA LEU A 5 29.58 -3.94 -17.62
C LEU A 5 29.02 -5.25 -17.08
N ILE A 6 28.77 -5.30 -15.78
CA ILE A 6 28.03 -6.39 -15.12
C ILE A 6 26.86 -5.78 -14.36
N PHE A 7 25.65 -6.28 -14.64
CA PHE A 7 24.44 -5.87 -13.95
C PHE A 7 23.99 -6.98 -13.01
N PHE A 8 23.97 -6.68 -11.71
CA PHE A 8 23.46 -7.60 -10.69
C PHE A 8 22.15 -7.08 -10.11
N ASN A 9 21.15 -7.96 -10.07
CA ASN A 9 19.86 -7.74 -9.43
C ASN A 9 19.58 -8.76 -8.32
N SER A 10 20.38 -9.82 -8.18
CA SER A 10 20.22 -10.82 -7.12
C SER A 10 21.54 -11.47 -6.72
N ASN A 11 21.67 -11.79 -5.43
CA ASN A 11 22.87 -12.45 -4.90
C ASN A 11 23.07 -13.87 -5.48
N ARG A 12 22.01 -14.51 -5.99
CA ARG A 12 22.10 -15.85 -6.61
C ARG A 12 22.93 -15.84 -7.90
N GLU A 13 22.93 -14.70 -8.58
CA GLU A 13 23.60 -14.48 -9.86
C GLU A 13 25.13 -14.52 -9.72
N PHE A 14 25.63 -14.21 -8.52
CA PHE A 14 27.07 -14.16 -8.25
C PHE A 14 27.78 -15.51 -8.45
N ALA A 15 27.10 -16.63 -8.22
CA ALA A 15 27.69 -17.96 -8.37
C ALA A 15 28.12 -18.28 -9.81
N ASN A 16 27.57 -17.56 -10.78
CA ASN A 16 27.73 -17.83 -12.20
C ASN A 16 28.75 -16.92 -12.89
N ILE A 17 29.43 -16.04 -12.14
CA ILE A 17 30.43 -15.10 -12.69
C ILE A 17 31.82 -15.42 -12.16
N SER A 18 32.81 -15.48 -13.06
CA SER A 18 34.20 -15.76 -12.68
C SER A 18 34.87 -14.56 -11.99
N LYS A 19 35.83 -14.84 -11.09
CA LYS A 19 36.64 -13.78 -10.44
C LYS A 19 37.38 -12.89 -11.46
N ASN A 20 37.73 -13.42 -12.62
CA ASN A 20 38.42 -12.66 -13.66
C ASN A 20 37.47 -11.66 -14.35
N GLU A 21 36.22 -12.04 -14.58
CA GLU A 21 35.20 -11.12 -15.13
C GLU A 21 34.92 -9.97 -14.17
N LEU A 22 34.77 -10.26 -12.87
CA LEU A 22 34.54 -9.24 -11.84
C LEU A 22 35.67 -8.19 -11.77
N LYS A 23 36.92 -8.58 -12.01
CA LYS A 23 38.07 -7.66 -11.97
C LYS A 23 38.18 -6.75 -13.20
N ASN A 24 37.61 -7.16 -14.33
CA ASN A 24 37.80 -6.51 -15.62
C ASN A 24 36.55 -5.77 -16.12
N ALA A 25 35.56 -5.57 -15.26
CA ALA A 25 34.29 -4.96 -15.61
C ALA A 25 33.84 -3.92 -14.58
N THR A 26 33.00 -2.98 -15.02
CA THR A 26 32.29 -2.07 -14.12
C THR A 26 31.01 -2.74 -13.63
N ILE A 27 30.87 -2.89 -12.32
CA ILE A 27 29.77 -3.62 -11.70
C ILE A 27 28.71 -2.64 -11.21
N TYR A 28 27.44 -2.94 -11.51
CA TYR A 28 26.28 -2.18 -11.05
C TYR A 28 25.36 -3.04 -10.19
N SER A 29 24.99 -2.53 -9.02
CA SER A 29 23.97 -3.11 -8.14
C SER A 29 22.63 -2.41 -8.34
N PHE A 30 21.57 -3.17 -8.62
CA PHE A 30 20.23 -2.62 -8.91
C PHE A 30 19.30 -2.52 -7.70
N ASN A 31 19.73 -2.99 -6.52
CA ASN A 31 18.94 -2.89 -5.29
C ASN A 31 19.82 -3.03 -4.03
N ILE A 32 19.21 -2.74 -2.88
CA ILE A 32 19.86 -2.75 -1.58
C ILE A 32 20.44 -4.13 -1.19
N TYR A 33 19.78 -5.22 -1.56
CA TYR A 33 20.24 -6.57 -1.20
C TYR A 33 21.55 -6.92 -1.92
N THR A 34 21.60 -6.62 -3.22
CA THR A 34 22.79 -6.81 -4.05
C THR A 34 23.92 -5.89 -3.61
N HIS A 35 23.61 -4.61 -3.37
CA HIS A 35 24.59 -3.63 -2.88
C HIS A 35 25.26 -4.11 -1.59
N LYS A 36 24.47 -4.48 -0.56
CA LYS A 36 25.00 -4.99 0.70
C LYS A 36 25.83 -6.26 0.54
N PHE A 37 25.40 -7.18 -0.33
CA PHE A 37 26.15 -8.40 -0.60
C PHE A 37 27.51 -8.13 -1.24
N LEU A 38 27.59 -7.23 -2.22
CA LEU A 38 28.85 -6.86 -2.87
C LEU A 38 29.78 -6.10 -1.90
N ASP A 39 29.23 -5.20 -1.08
CA ASP A 39 29.95 -4.52 0.00
C ASP A 39 30.57 -5.51 0.99
N GLU A 40 29.79 -6.49 1.48
CA GLU A 40 30.26 -7.53 2.40
C GLU A 40 31.38 -8.39 1.80
N LYS A 41 31.46 -8.47 0.47
CA LYS A 41 32.52 -9.16 -0.27
C LYS A 41 33.69 -8.27 -0.68
N ASN A 42 33.68 -6.98 -0.31
CA ASN A 42 34.66 -5.97 -0.72
C ASN A 42 34.81 -5.88 -2.25
N ILE A 43 33.70 -5.99 -2.99
CA ILE A 43 33.69 -5.88 -4.44
C ILE A 43 33.36 -4.44 -4.81
N ASN A 44 34.24 -3.77 -5.55
CA ASN A 44 34.00 -2.41 -6.02
C ASN A 44 32.84 -2.39 -7.04
N HIS A 45 31.84 -1.56 -6.79
CA HIS A 45 30.65 -1.47 -7.62
C HIS A 45 29.97 -0.10 -7.49
N THR A 46 29.02 0.18 -8.37
CA THR A 46 28.23 1.41 -8.41
C THR A 46 26.76 1.08 -8.17
N ILE A 47 26.05 1.91 -7.40
CA ILE A 47 24.60 1.81 -7.27
C ILE A 47 23.97 2.27 -8.59
N ALA A 48 23.34 1.35 -9.32
CA ALA A 48 22.77 1.59 -10.65
C ALA A 48 21.77 2.75 -10.64
N GLU A 49 20.93 2.76 -9.62
CA GLU A 49 19.79 3.66 -9.44
C GLU A 49 20.20 5.14 -9.38
N THR A 50 21.46 5.44 -9.03
CA THR A 50 22.02 6.80 -9.04
C THR A 50 22.12 7.44 -10.43
N TYR A 51 21.85 6.67 -11.49
CA TYR A 51 21.77 7.17 -12.87
C TYR A 51 20.42 7.79 -13.22
N LEU A 52 19.40 7.63 -12.36
CA LEU A 52 18.13 8.31 -12.51
C LEU A 52 18.19 9.72 -11.91
N SER A 53 17.69 10.69 -12.66
CA SER A 53 17.45 12.06 -12.20
C SER A 53 16.10 12.18 -11.48
N LYS A 54 15.86 13.31 -10.81
CA LYS A 54 14.54 13.62 -10.23
C LYS A 54 13.44 13.61 -11.29
N GLU A 55 13.73 14.14 -12.47
CA GLU A 55 12.83 14.16 -13.62
C GLU A 55 12.51 12.74 -14.11
N ASP A 56 13.49 11.83 -14.08
CA ASP A 56 13.25 10.42 -14.40
C ASP A 56 12.28 9.78 -13.40
N HIS A 57 12.45 10.00 -12.10
CA HIS A 57 11.55 9.48 -11.06
C HIS A 57 10.09 9.95 -11.28
N GLU A 58 9.89 11.24 -11.53
CA GLU A 58 8.56 11.77 -11.86
C GLU A 58 8.00 11.20 -13.18
N HIS A 59 8.85 11.06 -14.21
CA HIS A 59 8.45 10.51 -15.49
C HIS A 59 8.02 9.04 -15.37
N ILE A 60 8.76 8.22 -14.61
CA ILE A 60 8.43 6.83 -14.29
C ILE A 60 7.05 6.77 -13.65
N PHE A 61 6.84 7.50 -12.56
CA PHE A 61 5.57 7.48 -11.83
C PHE A 61 4.38 7.92 -12.69
N ARG A 62 4.50 9.02 -13.45
CA ARG A 62 3.45 9.47 -14.40
C ARG A 62 3.13 8.42 -15.45
N THR A 63 4.17 7.80 -16.00
CA THR A 63 4.02 6.81 -17.06
C THR A 63 3.36 5.54 -16.52
N THR A 64 3.74 5.08 -15.33
CA THR A 64 3.07 3.96 -14.66
C THR A 64 1.57 4.21 -14.46
N ILE A 65 1.18 5.41 -13.97
CA ILE A 65 -0.24 5.75 -13.79
C ILE A 65 -1.00 5.73 -15.12
N SER A 66 -0.37 6.18 -16.22
CA SER A 66 -1.02 6.17 -17.54
C SER A 66 -1.44 4.77 -17.99
N PHE A 67 -0.76 3.73 -17.49
CA PHE A 67 -1.10 2.33 -17.77
C PHE A 67 -2.22 1.76 -16.91
N TRP A 68 -2.73 2.45 -15.89
CA TRP A 68 -3.84 1.92 -15.07
C TRP A 68 -5.09 1.58 -15.87
N ASN A 69 -5.29 2.27 -17.00
CA ASN A 69 -6.42 2.09 -17.89
C ASN A 69 -6.01 1.53 -19.27
N TRP A 70 -4.88 0.82 -19.38
CA TRP A 70 -4.36 0.31 -20.64
C TRP A 70 -5.40 -0.49 -21.45
N TYR A 71 -6.26 -1.24 -20.76
CA TYR A 71 -7.36 -2.02 -21.34
C TYR A 71 -8.42 -1.18 -22.07
N LYS A 72 -8.44 0.15 -21.90
CA LYS A 72 -9.33 1.07 -22.61
C LYS A 72 -8.80 1.50 -23.98
N ASP A 73 -7.58 1.11 -24.37
CA ASP A 73 -7.06 1.42 -25.70
C ASP A 73 -7.98 0.84 -26.79
N LYS A 74 -8.34 1.66 -27.78
CA LYS A 74 -9.34 1.33 -28.82
C LYS A 74 -9.00 0.06 -29.59
N SER A 75 -7.71 -0.27 -29.70
CA SER A 75 -7.24 -1.46 -30.40
C SER A 75 -7.52 -2.76 -29.63
N ILE A 76 -7.72 -2.68 -28.31
CA ILE A 76 -7.92 -3.86 -27.45
C ILE A 76 -9.20 -3.81 -26.59
N SER A 77 -9.90 -2.68 -26.51
CA SER A 77 -11.01 -2.49 -25.56
C SER A 77 -12.19 -3.44 -25.72
N LYS A 78 -12.29 -4.09 -26.89
CA LYS A 78 -13.31 -5.10 -27.20
C LYS A 78 -12.94 -6.48 -26.64
N PHE A 79 -11.65 -6.74 -26.39
CA PHE A 79 -11.16 -8.00 -25.85
C PHE A 79 -11.56 -8.16 -24.38
N LEU A 80 -11.89 -9.39 -24.01
CA LEU A 80 -12.27 -9.81 -22.67
C LEU A 80 -13.42 -8.97 -22.07
N ASN A 81 -14.40 -8.58 -22.91
CA ASN A 81 -15.58 -7.85 -22.44
C ASN A 81 -16.71 -8.82 -22.08
N TYR A 82 -17.16 -8.80 -20.82
CA TYR A 82 -18.29 -9.60 -20.32
C TYR A 82 -19.41 -8.69 -19.79
N GLU A 83 -20.44 -8.51 -20.62
CA GLU A 83 -21.59 -7.61 -20.41
C GLU A 83 -21.14 -6.23 -19.89
N ASP A 84 -20.34 -5.55 -20.71
CA ASP A 84 -19.79 -4.21 -20.52
C ASP A 84 -18.68 -4.08 -19.47
N VAL A 85 -18.30 -5.15 -18.78
CA VAL A 85 -17.14 -5.15 -17.87
C VAL A 85 -15.94 -5.78 -18.58
N ASN A 86 -14.86 -5.02 -18.75
CA ASN A 86 -13.61 -5.56 -19.26
C ASN A 86 -12.87 -6.34 -18.15
N LEU A 87 -12.62 -7.64 -18.35
CA LEU A 87 -12.00 -8.50 -17.33
C LEU A 87 -10.55 -8.10 -17.02
N LEU A 88 -9.87 -7.41 -17.93
CA LEU A 88 -8.51 -6.88 -17.71
C LEU A 88 -8.50 -5.77 -16.64
N ASN A 89 -9.62 -5.02 -16.53
CA ASN A 89 -9.80 -3.97 -15.53
C ASN A 89 -9.79 -4.54 -14.11
N VAL A 90 -10.32 -5.75 -13.90
CA VAL A 90 -10.56 -6.30 -12.55
C VAL A 90 -9.26 -6.51 -11.76
N LEU A 91 -8.12 -6.69 -12.44
CA LEU A 91 -6.82 -6.77 -11.77
C LEU A 91 -6.62 -5.59 -10.81
N ASP A 92 -6.14 -5.87 -9.60
CA ASP A 92 -5.83 -4.86 -8.59
C ASP A 92 -4.86 -3.83 -9.18
N THR A 93 -5.28 -2.56 -9.24
CA THR A 93 -4.43 -1.50 -9.83
C THR A 93 -3.16 -1.28 -9.03
N ASN A 94 -3.17 -1.47 -7.70
CA ASN A 94 -1.96 -1.29 -6.91
C ASN A 94 -0.94 -2.40 -7.19
N GLU A 95 -1.39 -3.63 -7.37
CA GLU A 95 -0.49 -4.73 -7.77
C GLU A 95 0.06 -4.51 -9.18
N LEU A 96 -0.79 -4.12 -10.14
CA LEU A 96 -0.35 -3.74 -11.48
C LEU A 96 0.66 -2.58 -11.43
N HIS A 97 0.37 -1.53 -10.66
CA HIS A 97 1.23 -0.38 -10.48
C HIS A 97 2.61 -0.81 -9.95
N GLN A 98 2.66 -1.66 -8.93
CA GLN A 98 3.93 -2.12 -8.35
C GLN A 98 4.78 -2.95 -9.33
N VAL A 99 4.15 -3.80 -10.14
CA VAL A 99 4.87 -4.54 -11.22
C VAL A 99 5.43 -3.54 -12.23
N LEU A 100 4.60 -2.63 -12.72
CA LEU A 100 4.98 -1.69 -13.77
C LEU A 100 6.02 -0.65 -13.30
N VAL A 101 5.86 -0.08 -12.10
CA VAL A 101 6.79 0.96 -11.60
C VAL A 101 8.20 0.40 -11.44
N ARG A 102 8.35 -0.80 -10.88
CA ARG A 102 9.65 -1.48 -10.70
C ARG A 102 10.32 -1.81 -12.02
N GLU A 103 9.50 -2.26 -12.96
CA GLU A 103 9.99 -2.64 -14.26
C GLU A 103 10.46 -1.43 -15.06
N ILE A 104 9.63 -0.39 -15.14
CA ILE A 104 9.94 0.85 -15.84
C ILE A 104 11.16 1.53 -15.19
N TYR A 105 11.26 1.48 -13.86
CA TYR A 105 12.41 1.99 -13.11
C TYR A 105 13.71 1.27 -13.48
N SER A 106 13.70 -0.07 -13.52
CA SER A 106 14.87 -0.86 -13.95
C SER A 106 15.21 -0.60 -15.42
N PHE A 107 14.19 -0.54 -16.27
CA PHE A 107 14.32 -0.27 -17.71
C PHE A 107 14.98 1.08 -17.98
N LEU A 108 14.52 2.16 -17.35
CA LEU A 108 15.14 3.48 -17.49
C LEU A 108 16.53 3.53 -16.85
N THR A 109 16.75 2.86 -15.72
CA THR A 109 18.09 2.78 -15.11
C THR A 109 19.10 2.17 -16.09
N ILE A 110 18.76 1.02 -16.69
CA ILE A 110 19.57 0.37 -17.72
C ILE A 110 19.78 1.30 -18.92
N LYS A 111 18.72 1.97 -19.39
CA LYS A 111 18.78 2.91 -20.51
C LYS A 111 19.78 4.03 -20.25
N ARG A 112 19.69 4.70 -19.10
CA ARG A 112 20.61 5.78 -18.72
C ARG A 112 22.06 5.28 -18.61
N ILE A 113 22.28 4.08 -18.06
CA ILE A 113 23.62 3.47 -18.01
C ILE A 113 24.15 3.21 -19.42
N ILE A 114 23.38 2.61 -20.32
CA ILE A 114 23.81 2.34 -21.70
C ILE A 114 24.14 3.64 -22.45
N GLU A 115 23.30 4.67 -22.32
CA GLU A 115 23.48 5.98 -22.96
C GLU A 115 24.77 6.67 -22.52
N LYS A 116 25.06 6.65 -21.21
CA LYS A 116 26.25 7.27 -20.63
C LYS A 116 27.51 6.43 -20.88
N GLU A 117 27.43 5.13 -20.66
CA GLU A 117 28.60 4.26 -20.64
C GLU A 117 29.01 3.76 -22.03
N LYS A 118 28.06 3.65 -22.97
CA LYS A 118 28.27 3.11 -24.33
C LYS A 118 29.04 1.78 -24.34
N PRO A 119 28.61 0.76 -23.59
CA PRO A 119 29.35 -0.49 -23.45
C PRO A 119 29.36 -1.33 -24.73
N LYS A 120 30.41 -2.15 -24.90
CA LYS A 120 30.49 -3.15 -25.98
C LYS A 120 29.98 -4.53 -25.55
N LYS A 121 30.15 -4.84 -24.26
CA LYS A 121 29.74 -6.10 -23.64
C LYS A 121 28.99 -5.83 -22.33
N ILE A 122 27.89 -6.53 -22.12
CA ILE A 122 27.17 -6.54 -20.84
C ILE A 122 27.01 -8.00 -20.39
N ILE A 123 27.30 -8.25 -19.12
CA ILE A 123 27.03 -9.52 -18.44
C ILE A 123 25.81 -9.28 -17.54
N CYS A 124 24.71 -9.99 -17.74
CA CYS A 124 23.43 -9.73 -17.05
C CYS A 124 22.56 -10.98 -16.96
N SER A 125 21.41 -10.86 -16.28
CA SER A 125 20.37 -11.89 -16.30
C SER A 125 19.60 -11.90 -17.62
N SER A 126 18.87 -12.98 -17.87
CA SER A 126 17.95 -13.15 -19.00
C SER A 126 16.92 -12.02 -19.02
N HIS A 127 16.33 -11.70 -17.86
CA HIS A 127 15.37 -10.59 -17.70
C HIS A 127 15.92 -9.24 -18.16
N PHE A 128 17.14 -8.90 -17.72
CA PHE A 128 17.78 -7.66 -18.15
C PHE A 128 18.20 -7.72 -19.61
N SER A 129 18.49 -8.90 -20.16
CA SER A 129 18.79 -9.04 -21.58
C SER A 129 17.59 -8.64 -22.46
N ASP A 130 16.36 -8.97 -22.05
CA ASP A 130 15.13 -8.57 -22.77
C ASP A 130 14.95 -7.05 -22.78
N MET A 131 15.24 -6.39 -21.65
CA MET A 131 15.23 -4.93 -21.56
C MET A 131 16.32 -4.32 -22.45
N ILE A 132 17.56 -4.80 -22.36
CA ILE A 132 18.70 -4.27 -23.11
C ILE A 132 18.48 -4.40 -24.62
N ASN A 133 17.97 -5.55 -25.08
CA ASN A 133 17.62 -5.78 -26.48
C ASN A 133 16.55 -4.79 -26.98
N SER A 134 15.63 -4.40 -26.11
CA SER A 134 14.59 -3.43 -26.44
C SER A 134 15.08 -1.97 -26.40
N ILE A 135 16.10 -1.68 -25.59
CA ILE A 135 16.68 -0.34 -25.43
C ILE A 135 17.69 -0.02 -26.53
N SER A 136 18.64 -0.92 -26.78
CA SER A 136 19.87 -0.60 -27.52
C SER A 136 19.63 -0.33 -29.01
N ASP A 137 20.17 0.79 -29.51
CA ASP A 137 20.19 1.13 -30.93
C ASP A 137 21.41 0.60 -31.68
N TYR A 138 22.34 -0.05 -30.97
CA TYR A 138 23.57 -0.61 -31.52
C TYR A 138 23.85 -2.01 -30.95
N LYS A 139 24.74 -2.75 -31.60
CA LYS A 139 25.05 -4.13 -31.17
C LYS A 139 25.86 -4.12 -29.86
N ILE A 140 25.28 -4.70 -28.81
CA ILE A 140 25.95 -5.00 -27.53
C ILE A 140 26.09 -6.53 -27.44
N ASN A 141 27.28 -7.02 -27.08
CA ASN A 141 27.48 -8.44 -26.80
C ASN A 141 26.92 -8.78 -25.40
N LEU A 142 25.90 -9.63 -25.33
CA LEU A 142 25.26 -10.04 -24.08
C LEU A 142 25.78 -11.41 -23.64
N ASN A 143 26.27 -11.48 -22.40
CA ASN A 143 26.60 -12.74 -21.75
C ASN A 143 25.59 -12.97 -20.61
N ILE A 144 24.72 -13.96 -20.79
CA ILE A 144 23.62 -14.23 -19.87
C ILE A 144 24.08 -15.31 -18.87
N PHE A 145 23.97 -15.03 -17.57
CA PHE A 145 24.45 -15.95 -16.53
C PHE A 145 23.34 -16.79 -15.87
N ASP A 146 22.06 -16.56 -16.15
CA ASP A 146 20.95 -17.34 -15.62
C ASP A 146 20.01 -17.84 -16.72
N GLU A 147 19.40 -19.00 -16.47
CA GLU A 147 18.33 -19.57 -17.30
C GLU A 147 16.95 -19.47 -16.60
N SER A 148 16.88 -18.82 -15.44
CA SER A 148 15.69 -18.79 -14.60
C SER A 148 14.80 -17.58 -14.86
N ASN A 149 13.48 -17.78 -14.71
CA ASN A 149 12.50 -16.70 -14.77
C ASN A 149 12.72 -15.66 -13.65
N HIS A 150 12.49 -14.39 -13.98
CA HIS A 150 12.46 -13.30 -13.00
C HIS A 150 11.34 -13.50 -11.97
N ASP A 151 11.66 -13.35 -10.68
CA ASP A 151 10.69 -13.49 -9.60
C ASP A 151 9.98 -12.16 -9.33
N PHE A 152 8.87 -11.93 -10.02
CA PHE A 152 8.03 -10.77 -9.79
C PHE A 152 7.31 -10.83 -8.44
N LEU A 153 7.30 -9.72 -7.72
CA LEU A 153 6.44 -9.60 -6.53
C LEU A 153 4.98 -9.38 -6.94
N LEU A 154 4.19 -10.45 -6.92
CA LEU A 154 2.73 -10.39 -6.98
C LEU A 154 2.18 -10.44 -5.56
N VAL A 155 1.85 -9.27 -4.99
CA VAL A 155 1.49 -9.12 -3.57
C VAL A 155 0.30 -9.98 -3.16
N TRP A 156 -0.63 -10.24 -4.08
CA TRP A 156 -1.83 -11.03 -3.80
C TRP A 156 -1.69 -12.52 -4.11
N ASP A 157 -0.55 -12.98 -4.61
CA ASP A 157 -0.30 -14.40 -4.86
C ASP A 157 0.01 -15.20 -3.59
N LYS A 158 0.57 -14.53 -2.59
CA LYS A 158 0.87 -15.10 -1.26
C LYS A 158 0.34 -14.16 -0.18
N ILE A 159 -0.56 -14.66 0.65
CA ILE A 159 -1.06 -13.95 1.84
C ILE A 159 -0.16 -14.29 3.02
N LEU A 160 0.46 -13.28 3.64
CA LEU A 160 1.31 -13.49 4.83
C LEU A 160 0.43 -13.55 6.09
N LEU A 161 0.37 -14.72 6.73
CA LEU A 161 -0.19 -14.85 8.08
C LEU A 161 0.89 -14.53 9.11
N ARG A 162 0.54 -13.71 10.10
CA ARG A 162 1.50 -13.20 11.09
C ARG A 162 1.19 -13.70 12.49
N PHE A 163 2.26 -14.03 13.21
CA PHE A 163 2.21 -14.52 14.58
C PHE A 163 3.39 -13.95 15.35
N ASN A 164 3.23 -13.77 16.66
CA ASN A 164 4.35 -13.39 17.53
C ASN A 164 5.05 -14.65 18.05
N VAL A 165 6.36 -14.73 17.89
CA VAL A 165 7.22 -15.71 18.56
C VAL A 165 8.12 -14.94 19.52
N GLY A 166 7.80 -14.97 20.81
CA GLY A 166 8.45 -14.13 21.82
C GLY A 166 8.24 -12.64 21.55
N LYS A 167 9.33 -11.87 21.45
CA LYS A 167 9.31 -10.42 21.18
C LYS A 167 9.33 -10.07 19.68
N THR A 168 9.34 -11.07 18.79
CA THR A 168 9.54 -10.87 17.35
C THR A 168 8.34 -11.36 16.56
N PRO A 169 7.72 -10.50 15.73
CA PRO A 169 6.66 -10.92 14.82
C PRO A 169 7.24 -11.65 13.61
N ILE A 170 6.75 -12.87 13.37
CA ILE A 170 7.07 -13.71 12.21
C ILE A 170 5.92 -13.69 11.19
N SER A 171 6.28 -13.86 9.91
CA SER A 171 5.35 -13.89 8.78
C SER A 171 5.47 -15.22 8.04
N ILE A 172 4.35 -15.94 7.83
CA ILE A 172 4.28 -17.20 7.09
C ILE A 172 3.52 -16.94 5.78
N PRO A 173 4.16 -17.09 4.60
CA PRO A 173 3.48 -16.94 3.32
C PRO A 173 2.57 -18.13 3.01
N ILE A 174 1.32 -17.86 2.67
CA ILE A 174 0.35 -18.86 2.23
C ILE A 174 -0.11 -18.55 0.80
N PRO A 175 -0.04 -19.50 -0.15
CA PRO A 175 -0.55 -19.29 -1.50
C PRO A 175 -2.03 -18.85 -1.50
N ARG A 176 -2.40 -17.89 -2.36
CA ARG A 176 -3.76 -17.34 -2.51
C ARG A 176 -4.83 -18.42 -2.54
N LYS A 177 -4.68 -19.43 -3.40
CA LYS A 177 -5.63 -20.55 -3.53
C LYS A 177 -5.82 -21.32 -2.21
N THR A 178 -4.74 -21.54 -1.47
CA THR A 178 -4.78 -22.24 -0.17
C THR A 178 -5.47 -21.36 0.87
N TYR A 179 -5.10 -20.08 0.94
CA TYR A 179 -5.73 -19.12 1.84
C TYR A 179 -7.24 -18.99 1.57
N THR A 180 -7.66 -18.85 0.31
CA THR A 180 -9.08 -18.75 -0.08
C THR A 180 -9.87 -20.00 0.32
N LYS A 181 -9.30 -21.19 0.19
CA LYS A 181 -9.93 -22.43 0.67
C LYS A 181 -10.13 -22.42 2.18
N ILE A 182 -9.10 -22.07 2.94
CA ILE A 182 -9.16 -21.99 4.41
C ILE A 182 -10.21 -20.95 4.84
N LYS A 183 -10.14 -19.74 4.26
CA LYS A 183 -11.10 -18.66 4.50
C LYS A 183 -12.53 -19.13 4.26
N ASN A 184 -12.83 -19.70 3.09
CA ASN A 184 -14.17 -20.16 2.74
C ASN A 184 -14.70 -21.24 3.70
N SER A 185 -13.83 -22.17 4.13
CA SER A 185 -14.22 -23.21 5.10
C SER A 185 -14.54 -22.62 6.48
N VAL A 186 -13.69 -21.73 6.98
CA VAL A 186 -13.89 -21.05 8.27
C VAL A 186 -15.15 -20.19 8.25
N GLU A 187 -15.35 -19.40 7.20
CA GLU A 187 -16.56 -18.57 7.01
C GLU A 187 -17.81 -19.46 6.90
N SER A 188 -17.75 -20.58 6.18
CA SER A 188 -18.89 -21.52 6.04
C SER A 188 -19.33 -22.09 7.38
N PHE A 189 -18.37 -22.56 8.19
CA PHE A 189 -18.63 -23.13 9.50
C PHE A 189 -19.15 -22.08 10.47
N LEU A 190 -18.36 -21.02 10.72
CA LEU A 190 -18.71 -20.01 11.71
C LEU A 190 -19.90 -19.16 11.29
N GLY A 191 -20.03 -18.84 10.00
CA GLY A 191 -21.14 -18.06 9.48
C GLY A 191 -22.48 -18.76 9.62
N SER A 192 -22.50 -20.10 9.52
CA SER A 192 -23.72 -20.89 9.74
C SER A 192 -24.00 -21.05 11.24
N LEU A 193 -22.98 -21.42 12.03
CA LEU A 193 -23.09 -21.62 13.48
C LEU A 193 -23.59 -20.36 14.20
N LEU A 194 -23.18 -19.18 13.75
CA LEU A 194 -23.45 -17.89 14.38
C LEU A 194 -24.50 -17.05 13.64
N ASN A 195 -25.15 -17.60 12.62
CA ASN A 195 -26.15 -16.90 11.79
C ASN A 195 -25.66 -15.55 11.21
N LEU A 196 -24.42 -15.54 10.71
CA LEU A 196 -23.78 -14.35 10.12
C LEU A 196 -23.97 -14.26 8.60
N TRP A 197 -24.50 -15.29 7.95
CA TRP A 197 -24.76 -15.24 6.51
C TRP A 197 -25.89 -14.27 6.17
N PHE A 198 -25.67 -13.43 5.16
CA PHE A 198 -26.73 -12.60 4.61
C PHE A 198 -27.81 -13.47 3.95
N ASN A 199 -29.09 -13.18 4.23
CA ASN A 199 -30.23 -13.86 3.62
C ASN A 199 -30.79 -13.04 2.44
N PRO A 200 -30.64 -13.49 1.18
CA PRO A 200 -31.16 -12.77 0.01
C PRO A 200 -32.67 -12.57 -0.02
N LYS A 201 -33.44 -13.35 0.76
CA LYS A 201 -34.88 -13.17 0.88
C LYS A 201 -35.24 -11.95 1.74
N ASN A 202 -34.30 -11.41 2.51
CA ASN A 202 -34.51 -10.19 3.28
C ASN A 202 -34.56 -8.99 2.31
N LYS A 203 -35.68 -8.26 2.32
CA LYS A 203 -35.93 -7.09 1.48
C LYS A 203 -35.75 -5.76 2.21
N ASN A 204 -35.25 -5.78 3.44
CA ASN A 204 -34.94 -4.57 4.18
C ASN A 204 -33.80 -3.80 3.50
N LYS A 205 -33.77 -2.49 3.74
CA LYS A 205 -32.68 -1.60 3.34
C LYS A 205 -31.32 -2.22 3.71
N SER A 206 -30.30 -1.98 2.91
CA SER A 206 -28.97 -2.59 3.14
C SER A 206 -27.85 -1.61 2.84
N ILE A 207 -26.84 -1.59 3.70
CA ILE A 207 -25.57 -0.88 3.48
C ILE A 207 -24.51 -1.94 3.19
N LEU A 208 -23.85 -1.84 2.03
CA LEU A 208 -22.74 -2.73 1.66
C LEU A 208 -21.41 -2.11 2.08
N PHE A 209 -20.68 -2.77 2.97
CA PHE A 209 -19.30 -2.47 3.32
C PHE A 209 -18.36 -3.35 2.49
N VAL A 210 -17.46 -2.73 1.72
CA VAL A 210 -16.52 -3.45 0.86
C VAL A 210 -15.11 -3.43 1.46
N GLU A 211 -14.59 -4.62 1.78
CA GLU A 211 -13.23 -4.83 2.32
C GLU A 211 -12.94 -4.11 3.66
N PHE A 212 -13.97 -4.00 4.51
CA PHE A 212 -13.86 -3.37 5.83
C PHE A 212 -13.34 -4.32 6.91
N ASN A 213 -12.47 -3.82 7.79
CA ASN A 213 -12.15 -4.48 9.05
C ASN A 213 -13.11 -4.01 10.15
N PRO A 214 -14.04 -4.86 10.63
CA PRO A 214 -15.05 -4.41 11.60
C PRO A 214 -14.45 -3.94 12.94
N LEU A 215 -13.23 -4.39 13.29
CA LEU A 215 -12.54 -3.94 14.52
C LEU A 215 -12.17 -2.47 14.51
N GLN A 216 -11.99 -1.86 13.34
CA GLN A 216 -11.58 -0.46 13.22
C GLN A 216 -12.75 0.53 13.26
N TYR A 217 -13.99 0.04 13.19
CA TYR A 217 -15.18 0.86 13.01
C TYR A 217 -16.30 0.48 14.00
N VAL A 218 -15.93 0.01 15.20
CA VAL A 218 -16.89 -0.43 16.24
C VAL A 218 -17.90 0.65 16.56
N ASN A 219 -17.44 1.89 16.77
CA ASN A 219 -18.31 3.05 17.05
C ASN A 219 -19.29 3.35 15.90
N LEU A 220 -18.91 3.09 14.64
CA LEU A 220 -19.81 3.25 13.50
C LEU A 220 -20.95 2.23 13.56
N PHE A 221 -20.65 0.96 13.83
CA PHE A 221 -21.69 -0.08 13.92
C PHE A 221 -22.61 0.12 15.12
N GLU A 222 -22.08 0.62 16.24
CA GLU A 222 -22.89 1.03 17.39
C GLU A 222 -23.87 2.16 17.03
N ASN A 223 -23.43 3.17 16.29
CA ASN A 223 -24.30 4.24 15.81
C ASN A 223 -25.26 3.81 14.67
N LEU A 224 -25.12 2.58 14.16
CA LEU A 224 -26.00 1.96 13.17
C LEU A 224 -26.89 0.86 13.78
N GLU A 225 -26.90 0.67 15.10
CA GLU A 225 -27.68 -0.39 15.76
C GLU A 225 -29.20 -0.23 15.57
N ASP A 226 -29.67 1.01 15.51
CA ASP A 226 -31.05 1.43 15.23
C ASP A 226 -31.37 1.51 13.72
N PHE A 227 -30.42 1.19 12.84
CA PHE A 227 -30.71 1.11 11.40
C PHE A 227 -31.66 -0.05 11.11
N ASN A 228 -32.86 0.27 10.63
CA ASN A 228 -33.87 -0.72 10.22
C ASN A 228 -33.51 -1.37 8.88
N GLY A 229 -32.39 -2.09 8.84
CA GLY A 229 -31.81 -2.67 7.64
C GLY A 229 -30.68 -3.65 7.92
N ASN A 230 -29.97 -4.06 6.88
CA ASN A 230 -28.86 -5.00 6.96
C ASN A 230 -27.52 -4.27 6.79
N LEU A 231 -26.57 -4.56 7.67
CA LEU A 231 -25.17 -4.18 7.51
C LEU A 231 -24.45 -5.37 6.87
N VAL A 232 -24.05 -5.26 5.61
CA VAL A 232 -23.55 -6.40 4.81
C VAL A 232 -22.09 -6.19 4.44
N PHE A 233 -21.23 -7.17 4.69
CA PHE A 233 -19.80 -7.12 4.40
C PHE A 233 -19.44 -8.02 3.22
N LEU A 234 -18.81 -7.43 2.20
CA LEU A 234 -18.17 -8.12 1.09
C LEU A 234 -16.65 -7.98 1.21
N ASN A 235 -16.01 -9.01 1.76
CA ASN A 235 -14.57 -9.04 1.95
C ASN A 235 -13.97 -10.29 1.28
N MET A 236 -13.21 -10.08 0.21
CA MET A 236 -12.53 -11.14 -0.53
C MET A 236 -11.06 -11.28 -0.12
N ARG A 237 -10.36 -10.16 0.09
CA ARG A 237 -8.93 -10.17 0.46
C ARG A 237 -8.72 -10.63 1.90
N ARG A 238 -9.34 -9.95 2.86
CA ARG A 238 -9.26 -10.30 4.29
C ARG A 238 -10.64 -10.50 4.87
N SER A 239 -10.93 -11.70 5.35
CA SER A 239 -12.24 -12.01 5.94
C SER A 239 -12.67 -10.96 6.98
N ALA A 240 -13.94 -10.55 6.91
CA ALA A 240 -14.57 -9.76 7.99
C ALA A 240 -14.59 -10.54 9.32
N MET A 241 -14.42 -11.86 9.27
CA MET A 241 -14.32 -12.77 10.42
C MET A 241 -12.86 -13.11 10.77
N TRP A 242 -11.92 -12.18 10.54
CA TRP A 242 -10.49 -12.44 10.66
C TRP A 242 -10.04 -13.06 12.00
N ASN A 243 -10.66 -12.64 13.10
CA ASN A 243 -10.40 -13.20 14.43
C ASN A 243 -11.68 -13.19 15.29
N LEU A 244 -11.59 -13.78 16.48
CA LEU A 244 -12.71 -13.87 17.41
C LEU A 244 -13.29 -12.51 17.82
N ALA A 245 -12.46 -11.46 17.90
CA ALA A 245 -12.94 -10.12 18.22
C ALA A 245 -13.80 -9.55 17.08
N SER A 246 -13.37 -9.71 15.83
CA SER A 246 -14.19 -9.36 14.65
C SER A 246 -15.52 -10.13 14.63
N VAL A 247 -15.49 -11.44 14.90
CA VAL A 247 -16.71 -12.27 14.96
C VAL A 247 -17.68 -11.79 16.05
N LYS A 248 -17.16 -11.42 17.23
CA LYS A 248 -17.98 -10.86 18.32
C LYS A 248 -18.66 -9.54 17.90
N ILE A 249 -17.95 -8.66 17.20
CA ILE A 249 -18.52 -7.40 16.69
C ILE A 249 -19.63 -7.67 15.67
N LEU A 250 -19.37 -8.54 14.68
CA LEU A 250 -20.37 -8.88 13.68
C LEU A 250 -21.65 -9.44 14.32
N LYS A 251 -21.49 -10.32 15.33
CA LYS A 251 -22.63 -10.87 16.08
C LYS A 251 -23.35 -9.80 16.90
N LYS A 252 -22.61 -8.95 17.63
CA LYS A 252 -23.16 -7.90 18.51
C LYS A 252 -24.08 -6.95 17.75
N PHE A 253 -23.63 -6.46 16.58
CA PHE A 253 -24.37 -5.47 15.80
C PHE A 253 -25.17 -6.08 14.64
N ASN A 254 -25.44 -7.39 14.70
CA ASN A 254 -26.19 -8.14 13.68
C ASN A 254 -25.68 -7.94 12.23
N CYS A 255 -24.39 -7.69 12.06
CA CYS A 255 -23.77 -7.57 10.75
C CYS A 255 -23.76 -8.92 10.04
N LYS A 256 -23.94 -8.89 8.72
CA LYS A 256 -23.94 -10.06 7.85
C LYS A 256 -22.74 -10.06 6.92
N ILE A 257 -22.30 -11.25 6.54
CA ILE A 257 -21.27 -11.46 5.53
C ILE A 257 -21.88 -12.05 4.27
N ILE A 258 -21.27 -11.73 3.13
CA ILE A 258 -21.63 -12.28 1.84
C ILE A 258 -20.38 -12.55 1.00
N THR A 259 -20.40 -13.64 0.23
CA THR A 259 -19.31 -14.02 -0.68
C THR A 259 -19.87 -14.64 -1.96
N PRO A 260 -19.13 -14.59 -3.09
CA PRO A 260 -19.48 -15.33 -4.30
C PRO A 260 -19.67 -16.83 -4.02
N SER A 261 -18.80 -17.42 -3.19
CA SER A 261 -18.82 -18.84 -2.86
C SER A 261 -20.13 -19.29 -2.18
N LYS A 262 -20.76 -18.44 -1.36
CA LYS A 262 -22.02 -18.75 -0.68
C LYS A 262 -23.26 -18.30 -1.46
N PHE A 263 -23.16 -17.21 -2.21
CA PHE A 263 -24.31 -16.55 -2.84
C PHE A 263 -24.60 -17.07 -4.26
N LEU A 264 -23.58 -17.51 -4.98
CA LEU A 264 -23.75 -18.13 -6.30
C LEU A 264 -24.24 -19.58 -6.17
N THR A 265 -25.22 -19.91 -7.00
CA THR A 265 -25.70 -21.28 -7.23
C THR A 265 -24.65 -22.10 -7.95
N LYS A 266 -24.86 -23.43 -8.02
CA LYS A 266 -24.00 -24.31 -8.80
C LYS A 266 -23.98 -23.90 -10.29
N ASN A 267 -25.14 -23.61 -10.87
CA ASN A 267 -25.23 -23.23 -12.28
C ASN A 267 -24.45 -21.95 -12.62
N GLU A 268 -24.54 -20.91 -11.77
CA GLU A 268 -23.79 -19.66 -11.98
C GLU A 268 -22.27 -19.85 -11.82
N LYS A 269 -21.84 -20.78 -10.97
CA LYS A 269 -20.41 -21.15 -10.86
C LYS A 269 -19.95 -21.94 -12.09
N ASP A 270 -20.77 -22.87 -12.59
CA ASP A 270 -20.50 -23.63 -13.80
C ASP A 270 -20.50 -22.73 -15.05
N GLU A 271 -21.33 -21.69 -15.07
CA GLU A 271 -21.29 -20.60 -16.05
C GLU A 271 -19.93 -19.88 -16.01
N ALA A 272 -19.47 -19.46 -14.83
CA ALA A 272 -18.16 -18.80 -14.69
C ALA A 272 -17.01 -19.68 -15.22
N VAL A 273 -17.03 -20.99 -14.96
CA VAL A 273 -16.05 -21.95 -15.50
C VAL A 273 -16.11 -22.02 -17.03
N THR A 274 -17.31 -22.01 -17.60
CA THR A 274 -17.52 -22.06 -19.06
C THR A 274 -17.03 -20.78 -19.73
N LEU A 275 -17.40 -19.61 -19.19
CA LEU A 275 -16.93 -18.31 -19.64
C LEU A 275 -15.42 -18.18 -19.50
N CYS A 276 -14.83 -18.72 -18.44
CA CYS A 276 -13.37 -18.71 -18.24
C CYS A 276 -12.67 -19.41 -19.41
N LYS A 277 -13.14 -20.58 -19.86
CA LYS A 277 -12.57 -21.28 -21.02
C LYS A 277 -12.67 -20.45 -22.31
N LYS A 278 -13.75 -19.69 -22.51
CA LYS A 278 -13.91 -18.78 -23.64
C LYS A 278 -12.88 -17.64 -23.56
N TYR A 279 -12.86 -16.92 -22.44
CA TYR A 279 -12.02 -15.74 -22.28
C TYR A 279 -10.53 -16.05 -22.15
N LEU A 280 -10.14 -17.28 -21.75
CA LEU A 280 -8.75 -17.73 -21.85
C LEU A 280 -8.26 -17.77 -23.30
N LYS A 281 -9.10 -18.21 -24.25
CA LYS A 281 -8.74 -18.23 -25.68
C LYS A 281 -8.60 -16.81 -26.23
N GLU A 282 -9.52 -15.92 -25.85
CA GLU A 282 -9.48 -14.51 -26.23
C GLU A 282 -8.27 -13.78 -25.62
N LEU A 283 -7.87 -14.14 -24.40
CA LEU A 283 -6.64 -13.70 -23.77
C LEU A 283 -5.41 -14.16 -24.56
N ASP A 284 -5.36 -15.43 -24.96
CA ASP A 284 -4.26 -15.99 -25.77
C ASP A 284 -4.17 -15.30 -27.15
N GLU A 285 -5.31 -14.99 -27.78
CA GLU A 285 -5.37 -14.22 -29.03
C GLU A 285 -4.81 -12.80 -28.84
N LEU A 286 -5.26 -12.10 -27.81
CA LEU A 286 -4.74 -10.76 -27.49
C LEU A 286 -3.23 -10.79 -27.23
N TRP A 287 -2.75 -11.76 -26.44
CA TRP A 287 -1.33 -11.88 -26.11
C TRP A 287 -0.45 -12.25 -27.30
N SER A 288 -1.00 -12.99 -28.27
CA SER A 288 -0.32 -13.30 -29.53
C SER A 288 -0.11 -12.05 -30.39
N ASN A 289 -0.90 -10.98 -30.19
CA ASN A 289 -0.76 -9.71 -30.89
C ASN A 289 0.31 -8.79 -30.25
N SER A 290 1.55 -9.29 -30.25
CA SER A 290 2.70 -8.68 -29.58
C SER A 290 2.93 -7.22 -29.99
N GLU A 291 2.68 -6.86 -31.25
CA GLU A 291 2.96 -5.50 -31.76
C GLU A 291 2.04 -4.43 -31.15
N ILE A 292 0.75 -4.73 -30.95
CA ILE A 292 -0.17 -3.80 -30.28
C ILE A 292 0.25 -3.58 -28.83
N LEU A 293 0.57 -4.66 -28.11
CA LEU A 293 0.96 -4.60 -26.70
C LEU A 293 2.33 -3.93 -26.53
N LYS A 294 3.28 -4.15 -27.45
CA LYS A 294 4.54 -3.40 -27.48
C LYS A 294 4.33 -1.90 -27.62
N LYS A 295 3.39 -1.49 -28.48
CA LYS A 295 3.04 -0.07 -28.67
C LYS A 295 2.40 0.54 -27.43
N ILE A 296 1.51 -0.20 -26.75
CA ILE A 296 0.87 0.25 -25.51
C ILE A 296 1.92 0.37 -24.40
N PHE A 297 2.67 -0.68 -24.12
CA PHE A 297 3.67 -0.73 -23.05
C PHE A 297 5.03 -0.26 -23.56
N SER A 298 5.12 1.06 -23.75
CA SER A 298 6.32 1.76 -24.19
C SER A 298 6.59 3.00 -23.35
N ILE A 299 7.87 3.29 -23.12
CA ILE A 299 8.37 4.52 -22.51
C ILE A 299 9.54 5.04 -23.33
N GLU A 300 9.62 6.36 -23.56
CA GLU A 300 10.65 6.97 -24.43
C GLU A 300 10.76 6.30 -25.82
N LYS A 301 9.60 5.90 -26.39
CA LYS A 301 9.47 5.18 -27.68
C LYS A 301 10.14 3.80 -27.71
N LYS A 302 10.54 3.25 -26.56
CA LYS A 302 11.07 1.90 -26.41
C LYS A 302 10.07 1.04 -25.65
N SER A 303 9.80 -0.14 -26.19
CA SER A 303 8.87 -1.07 -25.56
C SER A 303 9.55 -1.80 -24.41
N PHE A 304 8.86 -1.93 -23.28
CA PHE A 304 9.26 -2.82 -22.18
C PHE A 304 8.30 -4.02 -22.08
N TRP A 305 7.47 -4.25 -23.10
CA TRP A 305 6.45 -5.29 -23.10
C TRP A 305 7.03 -6.69 -22.88
N ASN A 306 8.15 -7.00 -23.55
CA ASN A 306 8.75 -8.34 -23.48
C ASN A 306 9.12 -8.74 -22.05
N SER A 307 9.49 -7.77 -21.22
CA SER A 307 9.94 -8.05 -19.87
C SER A 307 8.77 -8.23 -18.88
N ILE A 308 7.57 -7.71 -19.19
CA ILE A 308 6.35 -7.91 -18.36
C ILE A 308 5.34 -8.91 -18.94
N HIS A 309 5.52 -9.35 -20.18
CA HIS A 309 4.58 -10.16 -20.94
C HIS A 309 4.13 -11.41 -20.15
N ASP A 310 5.10 -12.16 -19.62
CA ASP A 310 4.86 -13.45 -18.96
C ASP A 310 4.17 -13.29 -17.60
N VAL A 311 4.59 -12.31 -16.80
CA VAL A 311 3.99 -12.09 -15.47
C VAL A 311 2.53 -11.64 -15.58
N LEU A 312 2.21 -10.79 -16.55
CA LEU A 312 0.84 -10.36 -16.78
C LEU A 312 -0.01 -11.51 -17.34
N LEU A 313 0.50 -12.29 -18.31
CA LEU A 313 -0.22 -13.47 -18.83
C LEU A 313 -0.53 -14.45 -17.71
N TYR A 314 0.47 -14.77 -16.89
CA TYR A 314 0.36 -15.66 -15.75
C TYR A 314 -0.71 -15.19 -14.77
N THR A 315 -0.69 -13.90 -14.44
CA THR A 315 -1.63 -13.30 -13.48
C THR A 315 -3.06 -13.38 -13.99
N TYR A 316 -3.32 -12.95 -15.23
CA TYR A 316 -4.65 -12.99 -15.82
C TYR A 316 -5.16 -14.43 -15.96
N LYS A 317 -4.36 -15.36 -16.50
CA LYS A 317 -4.76 -16.77 -16.65
C LYS A 317 -5.16 -17.41 -15.32
N ARG A 318 -4.42 -17.13 -14.24
CA ARG A 318 -4.68 -17.74 -12.93
C ARG A 318 -5.90 -17.19 -12.22
N ARG A 319 -6.25 -15.92 -12.45
CA ARG A 319 -7.29 -15.21 -11.70
C ARG A 319 -8.58 -14.98 -12.49
N LEU A 320 -8.59 -15.25 -13.80
CA LEU A 320 -9.73 -15.00 -14.68
C LEU A 320 -11.06 -15.60 -14.20
N GLN A 321 -11.04 -16.84 -13.70
CA GLN A 321 -12.25 -17.46 -13.14
C GLN A 321 -12.75 -16.69 -11.90
N GLU A 322 -11.85 -16.25 -11.01
CA GLU A 322 -12.22 -15.48 -9.82
C GLU A 322 -12.84 -14.13 -10.22
N TYR A 323 -12.33 -13.49 -11.27
CA TYR A 323 -12.89 -12.23 -11.79
C TYR A 323 -14.30 -12.43 -12.35
N LEU A 324 -14.52 -13.51 -13.11
CA LEU A 324 -15.84 -13.86 -13.65
C LEU A 324 -16.83 -14.16 -12.53
N GLU A 325 -16.45 -14.98 -11.55
CA GLU A 325 -17.28 -15.28 -10.38
C GLU A 325 -17.66 -13.99 -9.61
N LEU A 326 -16.71 -13.06 -9.46
CA LEU A 326 -16.94 -11.81 -8.75
C LEU A 326 -17.87 -10.86 -9.52
N ILE A 327 -17.78 -10.80 -10.85
CA ILE A 327 -18.69 -10.01 -11.69
C ILE A 327 -20.10 -10.61 -11.71
N ILE A 328 -20.22 -11.93 -11.91
CA ILE A 328 -21.53 -12.63 -11.88
C ILE A 328 -22.19 -12.44 -10.50
N PHE A 329 -21.40 -12.57 -9.43
CA PHE A 329 -21.84 -12.27 -8.07
C PHE A 329 -22.33 -10.83 -7.94
N SER A 330 -21.53 -9.85 -8.38
CA SER A 330 -21.84 -8.43 -8.26
C SER A 330 -23.15 -8.09 -8.98
N LYS A 331 -23.34 -8.59 -10.21
CA LYS A 331 -24.58 -8.42 -10.98
C LYS A 331 -25.78 -8.99 -10.24
N LYS A 332 -25.69 -10.24 -9.81
CA LYS A 332 -26.76 -10.90 -9.07
C LYS A 332 -27.08 -10.16 -7.78
N PHE A 333 -26.07 -9.77 -7.02
CA PHE A 333 -26.23 -9.07 -5.75
C PHE A 333 -26.92 -7.73 -5.94
N LEU A 334 -26.42 -6.87 -6.82
CA LEU A 334 -26.99 -5.55 -7.05
C LEU A 334 -28.41 -5.64 -7.60
N ASN A 335 -28.72 -6.61 -8.47
CA ASN A 335 -30.07 -6.80 -9.01
C ASN A 335 -31.09 -7.32 -7.98
N THR A 336 -30.66 -8.20 -7.06
CA THR A 336 -31.57 -8.88 -6.14
C THR A 336 -31.70 -8.20 -4.78
N VAL A 337 -30.61 -7.63 -4.28
CA VAL A 337 -30.51 -6.98 -2.97
C VAL A 337 -30.73 -5.48 -3.07
N LYS A 338 -30.20 -4.83 -4.13
CA LYS A 338 -30.29 -3.37 -4.33
C LYS A 338 -29.94 -2.58 -3.06
N PRO A 339 -28.69 -2.66 -2.57
CA PRO A 339 -28.30 -1.91 -1.39
C PRO A 339 -28.55 -0.40 -1.61
N ASN A 340 -28.82 0.31 -0.52
CA ASN A 340 -29.01 1.77 -0.53
C ASN A 340 -27.70 2.50 -0.79
N CYS A 341 -26.60 1.96 -0.28
CA CYS A 341 -25.28 2.55 -0.38
C CYS A 341 -24.19 1.48 -0.44
N ILE A 342 -23.14 1.75 -1.21
CA ILE A 342 -21.87 1.00 -1.20
C ILE A 342 -20.81 1.86 -0.52
N LEU A 343 -20.30 1.43 0.62
CA LEU A 343 -19.22 2.10 1.34
C LEU A 343 -17.91 1.32 1.14
N SER A 344 -16.88 2.01 0.65
CA SER A 344 -15.56 1.43 0.37
C SER A 344 -14.45 2.28 0.98
N LEU A 345 -13.34 1.63 1.37
CA LEU A 345 -12.10 2.31 1.79
C LEU A 345 -11.14 2.54 0.61
N ASN A 346 -11.32 1.78 -0.47
CA ASN A 346 -10.52 1.84 -1.68
C ASN A 346 -11.43 1.66 -2.92
N VAL A 347 -10.94 1.94 -4.12
CA VAL A 347 -11.63 1.68 -5.40
C VAL A 347 -10.74 0.98 -6.44
N LEU A 348 -9.50 0.67 -6.10
CA LEU A 348 -8.49 0.08 -6.99
C LEU A 348 -8.40 -1.45 -6.90
N GLY A 349 -8.96 -2.05 -5.84
CA GLY A 349 -8.87 -3.49 -5.61
C GLY A 349 -9.88 -4.29 -6.43
N GLU A 350 -9.62 -5.59 -6.59
CA GLU A 350 -10.42 -6.51 -7.41
C GLU A 350 -11.92 -6.50 -7.02
N THR A 351 -12.22 -6.48 -5.72
CA THR A 351 -13.58 -6.47 -5.17
C THR A 351 -14.31 -5.16 -5.44
N GLU A 352 -13.65 -4.04 -5.16
CA GLU A 352 -14.22 -2.71 -5.34
C GLU A 352 -14.44 -2.42 -6.83
N LYS A 353 -13.48 -2.76 -7.69
CA LYS A 353 -13.66 -2.63 -9.14
C LYS A 353 -14.82 -3.46 -9.66
N ALA A 354 -14.89 -4.74 -9.31
CA ALA A 354 -15.96 -5.60 -9.82
C ALA A 354 -17.36 -5.10 -9.42
N ILE A 355 -17.56 -4.69 -8.16
CA ILE A 355 -18.88 -4.21 -7.71
C ILE A 355 -19.20 -2.81 -8.28
N LEU A 356 -18.23 -1.89 -8.35
CA LEU A 356 -18.44 -0.52 -8.82
C LEU A 356 -18.62 -0.44 -10.35
N GLU A 357 -17.86 -1.23 -11.12
CA GLU A 357 -17.99 -1.29 -12.58
C GLU A 357 -19.33 -1.91 -13.01
N VAL A 358 -19.83 -2.90 -12.26
CA VAL A 358 -21.18 -3.44 -12.49
C VAL A 358 -22.24 -2.43 -12.05
N ASN A 359 -22.03 -1.73 -10.94
CA ASN A 359 -22.96 -0.73 -10.43
C ASN A 359 -23.18 0.43 -11.42
N LYS A 360 -22.14 0.86 -12.15
CA LYS A 360 -22.22 1.98 -13.11
C LYS A 360 -22.88 3.24 -12.49
N ASN A 361 -22.60 3.51 -11.21
CA ASN A 361 -23.19 4.59 -10.41
C ASN A 361 -24.73 4.56 -10.33
N GLN A 362 -25.36 3.37 -10.42
CA GLN A 362 -26.82 3.22 -10.22
C GLN A 362 -27.22 3.26 -8.74
N ILE A 363 -26.32 2.80 -7.86
CA ILE A 363 -26.42 2.89 -6.41
C ILE A 363 -25.35 3.83 -5.89
N ASP A 364 -25.72 4.73 -5.00
CA ASP A 364 -24.80 5.68 -4.37
C ASP A 364 -23.63 4.93 -3.71
N SER A 365 -22.43 5.41 -4.00
CA SER A 365 -21.18 4.85 -3.51
C SER A 365 -20.36 5.92 -2.80
N ILE A 366 -19.84 5.59 -1.62
CA ILE A 366 -19.03 6.48 -0.81
C ILE A 366 -17.62 5.89 -0.66
N LEU A 367 -16.61 6.68 -1.04
CA LEU A 367 -15.22 6.42 -0.71
C LEU A 367 -14.88 7.11 0.62
N LEU A 368 -14.67 6.33 1.68
CA LEU A 368 -14.30 6.82 2.99
C LEU A 368 -12.76 6.95 3.10
N GLU A 369 -12.30 8.14 3.48
CA GLU A 369 -10.90 8.40 3.79
C GLU A 369 -10.38 7.45 4.88
N HIS A 370 -9.31 6.72 4.57
CA HIS A 370 -8.83 5.59 5.39
C HIS A 370 -7.40 5.76 5.93
N GLY A 371 -6.66 6.76 5.44
CA GLY A 371 -5.30 7.10 5.85
C GLY A 371 -5.11 8.61 5.91
N GLY A 372 -4.10 9.07 6.64
CA GLY A 372 -3.82 10.51 6.80
C GLY A 372 -3.46 11.14 5.47
N THR A 373 -4.31 12.06 5.00
CA THR A 373 -4.08 12.81 3.77
C THR A 373 -3.74 14.26 4.08
N ASN A 374 -2.60 14.72 3.58
CA ASN A 374 -2.23 16.13 3.65
C ASN A 374 -1.29 16.38 2.47
N TYR A 375 -1.85 16.90 1.38
CA TYR A 375 -1.10 17.19 0.16
C TYR A 375 -0.95 18.69 0.01
N VAL A 376 0.19 19.07 -0.55
CA VAL A 376 0.46 20.43 -1.03
C VAL A 376 0.54 20.40 -2.57
N PRO A 377 0.27 21.52 -3.27
CA PRO A 377 0.24 21.56 -4.74
C PRO A 377 1.48 20.93 -5.41
N GLU A 378 2.66 21.10 -4.80
CA GLU A 378 3.97 20.64 -5.27
C GLU A 378 4.07 19.11 -5.39
N ILE A 379 3.31 18.36 -4.58
CA ILE A 379 3.28 16.89 -4.59
C ILE A 379 1.93 16.34 -5.05
N SER A 380 1.09 17.21 -5.63
CA SER A 380 -0.28 16.84 -6.01
C SER A 380 -0.33 15.59 -6.88
N ILE A 381 0.63 15.40 -7.79
CA ILE A 381 0.75 14.19 -8.62
C ILE A 381 0.60 12.87 -7.83
N TYR A 382 1.07 12.80 -6.58
CA TYR A 382 1.05 11.60 -5.74
C TYR A 382 -0.30 11.38 -5.02
N ASP A 383 -1.21 12.36 -5.02
CA ASP A 383 -2.50 12.25 -4.33
C ASP A 383 -3.47 11.23 -4.95
N ILE A 384 -3.17 10.80 -6.19
CA ILE A 384 -3.92 9.76 -6.89
C ILE A 384 -3.89 8.42 -6.15
N SER A 385 -2.91 8.23 -5.26
CA SER A 385 -2.86 7.12 -4.30
C SER A 385 -4.05 7.07 -3.33
N ASN A 386 -4.77 8.18 -3.15
CA ASN A 386 -6.04 8.23 -2.40
C ASN A 386 -7.27 8.11 -3.29
N MET A 387 -7.08 7.95 -4.59
CA MET A 387 -8.13 7.68 -5.59
C MET A 387 -9.19 8.78 -5.76
N TYR A 388 -9.13 9.88 -5.02
CA TYR A 388 -10.16 10.92 -5.04
C TYR A 388 -10.41 11.49 -6.43
N SER A 389 -9.36 11.73 -7.21
CA SER A 389 -9.45 12.30 -8.56
C SER A 389 -10.02 11.34 -9.61
N ILE A 390 -10.06 10.04 -9.32
CA ILE A 390 -10.56 9.00 -10.24
C ILE A 390 -11.90 8.40 -9.78
N PHE A 391 -12.38 8.79 -8.59
CA PHE A 391 -13.66 8.34 -8.07
C PHE A 391 -14.77 9.31 -8.45
N ASN A 392 -15.86 8.78 -9.00
CA ASN A 392 -16.88 9.61 -9.64
C ASN A 392 -18.04 10.02 -8.72
N ASP A 393 -18.18 9.39 -7.55
CA ASP A 393 -19.32 9.55 -6.65
C ASP A 393 -18.92 10.33 -5.38
N LYS A 394 -19.44 9.98 -4.19
CA LYS A 394 -19.21 10.74 -2.94
C LYS A 394 -17.92 10.36 -2.23
N ILE A 395 -17.20 11.36 -1.73
CA ILE A 395 -15.98 11.19 -0.95
C ILE A 395 -16.24 11.67 0.48
N ALA A 396 -16.04 10.81 1.47
CA ALA A 396 -16.16 11.14 2.88
C ALA A 396 -14.78 11.40 3.50
N LEU A 397 -14.55 12.65 3.91
CA LEU A 397 -13.26 13.15 4.40
C LEU A 397 -13.24 13.36 5.92
N TRP A 398 -12.03 13.37 6.48
CA TRP A 398 -11.77 13.61 7.89
C TRP A 398 -11.96 15.06 8.31
N GLY A 399 -11.79 16.04 7.42
CA GLY A 399 -12.02 17.44 7.74
C GLY A 399 -11.79 18.43 6.61
N ASN A 400 -11.89 19.71 6.96
CA ASN A 400 -11.92 20.81 5.99
C ASN A 400 -10.58 21.08 5.29
N ILE A 401 -9.45 20.73 5.89
CA ILE A 401 -8.13 20.91 5.25
C ILE A 401 -8.07 20.11 3.95
N GLN A 402 -8.42 18.82 4.00
CA GLN A 402 -8.44 17.97 2.81
C GLN A 402 -9.57 18.37 1.85
N LYS A 403 -10.74 18.79 2.35
CA LYS A 403 -11.81 19.33 1.50
C LYS A 403 -11.29 20.51 0.66
N ASN A 404 -10.65 21.49 1.30
CA ASN A 404 -10.13 22.68 0.64
C ASN A 404 -9.03 22.33 -0.39
N TYR A 405 -8.20 21.34 -0.10
CA TYR A 405 -7.23 20.85 -1.08
C TYR A 405 -7.93 20.27 -2.33
N LEU A 406 -8.91 19.38 -2.14
CA LEU A 406 -9.61 18.75 -3.27
C LEU A 406 -10.42 19.75 -4.10
N THR A 407 -11.03 20.75 -3.48
CA THR A 407 -11.79 21.78 -4.19
C THR A 407 -10.88 22.74 -4.93
N ASN A 408 -9.84 23.26 -4.27
CA ASN A 408 -9.02 24.33 -4.84
C ASN A 408 -7.90 23.83 -5.76
N VAL A 409 -7.37 22.63 -5.53
CA VAL A 409 -6.25 22.07 -6.31
C VAL A 409 -6.74 21.05 -7.35
N ARG A 410 -7.74 20.24 -7.01
CA ARG A 410 -8.28 19.20 -7.90
C ARG A 410 -9.59 19.55 -8.57
N ASN A 411 -10.20 20.68 -8.24
CA ASN A 411 -11.49 21.11 -8.78
C ASN A 411 -12.58 20.03 -8.57
N ILE A 412 -12.49 19.27 -7.48
CA ILE A 412 -13.55 18.33 -7.10
C ILE A 412 -14.69 19.15 -6.51
N SER A 413 -15.88 18.92 -7.04
CA SER A 413 -17.05 19.71 -6.68
C SER A 413 -17.55 19.41 -5.27
N ASP A 414 -18.02 20.46 -4.60
CA ASP A 414 -18.42 20.44 -3.18
C ASP A 414 -19.55 19.45 -2.89
N GLU A 415 -20.48 19.24 -3.83
CA GLU A 415 -21.57 18.27 -3.68
C GLU A 415 -21.10 16.82 -3.66
N LYS A 416 -19.88 16.53 -4.11
CA LYS A 416 -19.27 15.21 -4.00
C LYS A 416 -18.62 14.98 -2.65
N ILE A 417 -18.39 16.03 -1.85
CA ILE A 417 -17.59 15.94 -0.63
C ILE A 417 -18.50 15.93 0.61
N LEU A 418 -18.36 14.88 1.39
CA LEU A 418 -18.94 14.73 2.71
C LEU A 418 -17.82 14.91 3.74
N VAL A 419 -18.10 15.56 4.87
CA VAL A 419 -17.10 15.79 5.93
C VAL A 419 -17.60 15.24 7.27
N PRO A 420 -17.84 13.91 7.39
CA PRO A 420 -18.31 13.32 8.63
C PRO A 420 -17.24 13.33 9.73
N GLY A 421 -15.97 13.55 9.41
CA GLY A 421 -14.86 13.32 10.34
C GLY A 421 -14.21 11.96 10.10
N SER A 422 -13.43 11.47 11.07
CA SER A 422 -12.78 10.16 10.99
C SER A 422 -13.36 9.13 11.95
N PRO A 423 -14.32 8.28 11.53
CA PRO A 423 -14.95 7.27 12.38
C PRO A 423 -13.95 6.32 13.05
N ARG A 424 -12.85 5.99 12.34
CA ARG A 424 -11.77 5.16 12.87
C ARG A 424 -11.11 5.75 14.12
N HIS A 425 -11.05 7.07 14.21
CA HIS A 425 -10.34 7.77 15.29
C HIS A 425 -11.23 8.17 16.46
N ASP A 426 -12.54 7.89 16.44
CA ASP A 426 -13.42 8.17 17.58
C ASP A 426 -12.94 7.46 18.86
N ALA A 427 -12.45 6.22 18.73
CA ALA A 427 -11.86 5.47 19.84
C ALA A 427 -10.58 6.11 20.41
N PHE A 428 -9.86 6.89 19.61
CA PHE A 428 -8.68 7.65 20.04
C PHE A 428 -9.10 8.92 20.76
N PHE A 429 -10.01 9.71 20.17
CA PHE A 429 -10.50 10.95 20.76
C PHE A 429 -11.22 10.74 22.10
N ASN A 430 -11.94 9.62 22.24
CA ASN A 430 -12.67 9.27 23.45
C ASN A 430 -11.82 8.49 24.47
N ARG A 431 -10.49 8.37 24.25
CA ARG A 431 -9.60 7.68 25.17
C ARG A 431 -9.26 8.56 26.37
N ASN A 432 -9.48 8.04 27.58
CA ASN A 432 -8.97 8.67 28.79
C ASN A 432 -7.44 8.50 28.84
N ILE A 433 -6.70 9.62 28.84
CA ILE A 433 -5.24 9.62 28.91
C ILE A 433 -4.84 9.60 30.39
N TYR A 434 -4.22 8.51 30.83
CA TYR A 434 -3.68 8.40 32.19
C TYR A 434 -2.23 8.84 32.23
N GLN A 435 -1.87 9.63 33.24
CA GLN A 435 -0.47 9.94 33.52
C GLN A 435 0.21 8.70 34.13
N LYS A 436 1.37 8.34 33.57
CA LYS A 436 2.20 7.28 34.15
C LYS A 436 2.93 7.82 35.37
N ASN A 437 2.83 7.09 36.49
CA ASN A 437 3.60 7.34 37.70
C ASN A 437 4.93 6.56 37.69
N THR A 438 5.65 6.56 36.56
CA THR A 438 6.95 5.89 36.43
C THR A 438 8.04 6.90 36.07
N SER A 439 9.22 6.74 36.66
CA SER A 439 10.40 7.53 36.29
C SER A 439 11.03 7.09 34.95
N GLU A 440 10.73 5.87 34.49
CA GLU A 440 11.16 5.37 33.17
C GLU A 440 10.42 6.12 32.05
N LYS A 441 11.17 6.67 31.09
CA LYS A 441 10.65 7.30 29.87
C LYS A 441 10.63 6.28 28.72
N VAL A 442 9.48 6.13 28.07
CA VAL A 442 9.29 5.19 26.96
C VAL A 442 9.30 5.95 25.64
N ILE A 443 10.29 5.66 24.79
CA ILE A 443 10.37 6.20 23.43
C ILE A 443 9.80 5.17 22.45
N LEU A 444 8.86 5.59 21.61
CA LEU A 444 8.29 4.79 20.54
C LEU A 444 8.82 5.27 19.18
N ILE A 445 9.49 4.41 18.42
CA ILE A 445 9.82 4.68 17.02
C ILE A 445 8.77 4.05 16.11
N THR A 446 8.24 4.86 15.18
CA THR A 446 7.30 4.43 14.13
C THR A 446 7.93 4.73 12.76
N PRO A 447 8.66 3.77 12.15
CA PRO A 447 9.17 3.96 10.81
C PRO A 447 8.03 3.87 9.79
N GLN A 448 7.95 4.84 8.88
CA GLN A 448 7.09 4.74 7.71
C GLN A 448 7.56 3.61 6.79
N VAL A 449 6.65 3.11 5.97
CA VAL A 449 6.98 2.06 5.00
C VAL A 449 7.87 2.67 3.93
N ILE A 450 9.00 2.00 3.67
CA ILE A 450 9.78 2.24 2.47
C ILE A 450 9.18 1.38 1.38
N GLN A 451 8.56 2.01 0.38
CA GLN A 451 7.91 1.33 -0.75
C GLN A 451 8.30 2.00 -2.07
N GLU A 452 8.40 1.21 -3.12
CA GLU A 452 8.80 1.65 -4.46
C GLU A 452 7.62 2.24 -5.26
N TYR A 453 6.43 2.32 -4.66
CA TYR A 453 5.19 2.78 -5.29
C TYR A 453 5.33 4.16 -5.95
N ASN A 454 6.02 5.10 -5.31
CA ASN A 454 6.15 6.46 -5.84
C ASN A 454 7.35 6.64 -6.78
N ALA A 455 8.00 5.53 -7.18
CA ALA A 455 9.19 5.50 -8.02
C ALA A 455 10.41 6.27 -7.46
N VAL A 456 10.47 6.56 -6.15
CA VAL A 456 11.53 7.42 -5.55
C VAL A 456 12.40 6.71 -4.54
N THR A 457 12.01 5.50 -4.14
CA THR A 457 12.77 4.67 -3.22
C THR A 457 13.89 3.97 -3.98
N ASP A 458 15.11 4.06 -3.47
CA ASP A 458 16.30 3.46 -4.04
C ASP A 458 17.22 2.85 -2.96
N THR A 459 18.36 2.28 -3.35
CA THR A 459 19.37 1.80 -2.40
C THR A 459 19.83 2.87 -1.39
N ASN A 460 19.98 4.12 -1.80
CA ASN A 460 20.42 5.20 -0.90
C ASN A 460 19.39 5.48 0.19
N THR A 461 18.10 5.34 -0.11
CA THR A 461 17.00 5.46 0.85
C THR A 461 17.19 4.50 2.03
N TYR A 462 17.52 3.23 1.74
CA TYR A 462 17.79 2.22 2.77
C TYR A 462 19.09 2.48 3.55
N LEU A 463 20.15 2.94 2.87
CA LEU A 463 21.42 3.30 3.54
C LEU A 463 21.25 4.49 4.49
N ARG A 464 20.48 5.50 4.08
CA ARG A 464 20.12 6.66 4.89
C ARG A 464 19.34 6.25 6.13
N MET A 465 18.34 5.38 5.97
CA MET A 465 17.60 4.79 7.08
C MET A 465 18.48 3.99 8.04
N GLU A 466 19.42 3.16 7.54
CA GLU A 466 20.36 2.43 8.39
C GLU A 466 21.24 3.36 9.22
N LYS A 467 21.78 4.43 8.61
CA LYS A 467 22.58 5.42 9.31
C LYS A 467 21.77 6.13 10.40
N LEU A 468 20.54 6.54 10.07
CA LEU A 468 19.65 7.21 11.00
C LEU A 468 19.30 6.32 12.21
N LEU A 469 18.92 5.05 11.97
CA LEU A 469 18.61 4.12 13.05
C LEU A 469 19.81 3.86 13.96
N LYS A 470 21.02 3.70 13.39
CA LYS A 470 22.26 3.58 14.17
C LYS A 470 22.48 4.79 15.08
N GLN A 471 22.30 5.99 14.54
CA GLN A 471 22.46 7.23 15.30
C GLN A 471 21.43 7.33 16.43
N ILE A 472 20.14 7.14 16.13
CA ILE A 472 19.07 7.19 17.13
C ILE A 472 19.31 6.17 18.24
N PHE A 473 19.65 4.92 17.91
CA PHE A 473 19.89 3.89 18.92
C PHE A 473 21.07 4.23 19.82
N SER A 474 22.17 4.76 19.25
CA SER A 474 23.34 5.19 20.02
C SER A 474 23.04 6.37 20.95
N ILE A 475 22.18 7.31 20.53
CA ILE A 475 21.75 8.43 21.38
C ILE A 475 20.89 7.91 22.53
N ILE A 476 19.87 7.10 22.23
CA ILE A 476 18.91 6.61 23.23
C ILE A 476 19.60 5.72 24.28
N GLU A 477 20.60 4.92 23.89
CA GLU A 477 21.37 4.08 24.83
C GLU A 477 22.09 4.90 25.92
N LYS A 478 22.44 6.16 25.62
CA LYS A 478 23.09 7.07 26.57
C LYS A 478 22.11 7.83 27.46
N LEU A 479 20.81 7.77 27.18
CA LEU A 479 19.80 8.49 27.95
C LEU A 479 19.44 7.71 29.23
N PRO A 480 19.48 8.37 30.41
CA PRO A 480 19.16 7.71 31.66
C PRO A 480 17.69 7.30 31.70
N ASN A 481 17.39 6.17 32.36
CA ASN A 481 16.03 5.70 32.64
C ASN A 481 15.10 5.70 31.40
N THR A 482 15.63 5.34 30.23
CA THR A 482 14.88 5.37 28.97
C THR A 482 14.73 3.97 28.39
N ARG A 483 13.54 3.65 27.89
CA ARG A 483 13.23 2.39 27.21
C ARG A 483 12.73 2.63 25.79
N LEU A 484 13.35 1.95 24.83
CA LEU A 484 12.94 2.00 23.43
C LEU A 484 11.97 0.88 23.07
N ILE A 485 10.91 1.21 22.35
CA ILE A 485 10.03 0.27 21.66
C ILE A 485 9.82 0.71 20.21
N ILE A 486 9.48 -0.25 19.34
CA ILE A 486 9.30 0.00 17.91
C ILE A 486 7.95 -0.54 17.49
N LYS A 487 7.22 0.22 16.65
CA LYS A 487 5.98 -0.24 16.02
C LYS A 487 6.11 -0.17 14.50
N MET A 488 6.21 -1.33 13.88
CA MET A 488 6.26 -1.46 12.41
C MET A 488 4.87 -1.27 11.81
N HIS A 489 4.83 -0.76 10.58
CA HIS A 489 3.60 -0.68 9.80
C HIS A 489 3.01 -2.09 9.56
N PRO A 490 1.67 -2.24 9.52
CA PRO A 490 1.02 -3.55 9.33
C PRO A 490 1.14 -4.11 7.90
N THR A 491 1.65 -3.35 6.92
CA THR A 491 1.82 -3.84 5.54
C THR A 491 2.78 -5.01 5.41
N LEU A 492 2.68 -5.72 4.29
CA LEU A 492 3.49 -6.89 3.91
C LEU A 492 4.60 -6.56 2.91
N ASP A 493 4.85 -5.27 2.66
CA ASP A 493 5.83 -4.81 1.68
C ASP A 493 7.26 -5.32 2.00
N PRO A 494 8.07 -5.73 1.01
CA PRO A 494 9.44 -6.19 1.22
C PRO A 494 10.34 -5.17 1.93
N GLY A 495 10.16 -3.87 1.67
CA GLY A 495 10.91 -2.81 2.34
C GLY A 495 10.61 -2.77 3.84
N ASN A 496 9.35 -3.01 4.24
CA ASN A 496 8.95 -3.11 5.64
C ASN A 496 9.62 -4.31 6.34
N GLU A 497 9.73 -5.46 5.67
CA GLU A 497 10.43 -6.64 6.22
C GLU A 497 11.96 -6.44 6.25
N TYR A 498 12.53 -5.72 5.28
CA TYR A 498 13.94 -5.33 5.31
C TYR A 498 14.25 -4.47 6.54
N ILE A 499 13.48 -3.40 6.76
CA ILE A 499 13.67 -2.50 7.90
C ILE A 499 13.49 -3.23 9.23
N LYS A 500 12.52 -4.14 9.34
CA LYS A 500 12.37 -4.98 10.54
C LYS A 500 13.63 -5.81 10.82
N LYS A 501 14.21 -6.45 9.80
CA LYS A 501 15.47 -7.23 9.95
C LYS A 501 16.65 -6.34 10.30
N LEU A 502 16.73 -5.17 9.69
CA LEU A 502 17.77 -4.17 9.96
C LEU A 502 17.71 -3.72 11.42
N ILE A 503 16.52 -3.34 11.91
CA ILE A 503 16.29 -2.96 13.31
C ILE A 503 16.75 -4.07 14.25
N HIS A 504 16.37 -5.32 13.98
CA HIS A 504 16.78 -6.45 14.81
C HIS A 504 18.29 -6.69 14.78
N LYS A 505 18.96 -6.49 13.63
CA LYS A 505 20.42 -6.55 13.51
C LYS A 505 21.11 -5.46 14.33
N LEU A 506 20.56 -4.24 14.34
CA LEU A 506 21.15 -3.07 15.02
C LEU A 506 20.85 -3.05 16.52
N ASN A 507 19.68 -3.53 16.95
CA ASN A 507 19.31 -3.67 18.35
C ASN A 507 18.51 -4.98 18.56
N PRO A 508 19.19 -6.10 18.87
CA PRO A 508 18.54 -7.40 19.02
C PRO A 508 17.55 -7.50 20.19
N THR A 509 17.65 -6.59 21.16
CA THR A 509 16.86 -6.64 22.40
C THR A 509 15.58 -5.81 22.34
N VAL A 510 15.47 -4.90 21.36
CA VAL A 510 14.34 -3.99 21.21
C VAL A 510 13.05 -4.78 20.95
N LYS A 511 11.97 -4.38 21.62
CA LYS A 511 10.66 -4.98 21.38
C LYS A 511 10.02 -4.36 20.14
N ILE A 512 9.70 -5.22 19.17
CA ILE A 512 9.06 -4.82 17.91
C ILE A 512 7.60 -5.25 17.93
N TYR A 513 6.70 -4.28 17.90
CA TYR A 513 5.27 -4.47 17.75
C TYR A 513 4.87 -4.38 16.29
N GLN A 514 3.90 -5.19 15.86
CA GLN A 514 3.37 -5.14 14.49
C GLN A 514 1.89 -5.48 14.40
N LEU A 515 1.40 -6.41 15.23
CA LEU A 515 0.01 -6.86 15.24
C LEU A 515 -0.86 -6.17 16.29
N GLU A 516 -0.21 -5.64 17.32
CA GLU A 516 -0.83 -5.03 18.49
C GLU A 516 -1.50 -3.71 18.14
N SER A 517 -2.47 -3.33 18.97
CA SER A 517 -3.23 -2.09 18.83
C SER A 517 -2.30 -0.87 18.87
N ILE A 518 -2.27 -0.08 17.80
CA ILE A 518 -1.46 1.15 17.77
C ILE A 518 -1.88 2.13 18.86
N LEU A 519 -3.19 2.21 19.17
CA LEU A 519 -3.75 3.02 20.26
C LEU A 519 -3.08 2.68 21.60
N GLU A 520 -3.00 1.39 21.96
CA GLU A 520 -2.39 0.95 23.23
C GLU A 520 -0.87 1.22 23.26
N ILE A 521 -0.20 1.03 22.12
CA ILE A 521 1.25 1.26 22.02
C ILE A 521 1.60 2.74 22.16
N ILE A 522 0.88 3.63 21.46
CA ILE A 522 1.06 5.08 21.59
C ILE A 522 0.72 5.54 23.00
N GLU A 523 -0.40 5.09 23.58
CA GLU A 523 -0.78 5.42 24.95
C GLU A 523 0.35 5.10 25.94
N SER A 524 1.08 4.01 25.69
CA SER A 524 2.19 3.56 26.52
C SER A 524 3.51 4.34 26.36
N CYS A 525 3.66 5.25 25.39
CA CYS A 525 4.90 6.01 25.22
C CYS A 525 4.84 7.41 25.86
N ASP A 526 6.01 7.97 26.14
CA ASP A 526 6.20 9.35 26.59
C ASP A 526 6.61 10.27 25.43
N LEU A 527 7.28 9.72 24.42
CA LEU A 527 7.66 10.39 23.17
C LEU A 527 7.47 9.43 22.00
N MET A 528 6.97 9.96 20.89
CA MET A 528 6.96 9.27 19.61
C MET A 528 7.99 9.88 18.65
N ILE A 529 8.83 9.04 18.05
CA ILE A 529 9.71 9.40 16.94
C ILE A 529 9.09 8.81 15.67
N ASN A 530 8.54 9.66 14.82
CA ASN A 530 8.11 9.27 13.49
C ASN A 530 9.27 9.43 12.51
N ILE A 531 9.67 8.36 11.83
CA ILE A 531 10.64 8.45 10.74
C ILE A 531 9.87 8.48 9.43
N ASN A 532 9.80 9.66 8.82
CA ASN A 532 9.12 9.89 7.55
C ASN A 532 10.07 9.61 6.37
N THR A 533 9.75 8.58 5.60
CA THR A 533 10.50 8.15 4.41
C THR A 533 9.80 8.50 3.09
N GLU A 534 8.65 9.17 3.13
CA GLU A 534 7.86 9.51 1.95
C GLU A 534 7.50 11.00 1.92
N PHE A 535 6.89 11.41 0.81
CA PHE A 535 6.49 12.80 0.61
C PHE A 535 5.36 13.23 1.54
N PHE A 536 4.45 12.34 1.92
CA PHE A 536 3.24 12.65 2.66
C PHE A 536 3.29 12.10 4.09
N PRO A 537 2.54 12.71 5.03
CA PRO A 537 2.59 12.32 6.43
C PRO A 537 2.00 10.93 6.69
N SER A 538 2.52 10.27 7.73
CA SER A 538 1.98 9.02 8.24
C SER A 538 0.75 9.26 9.13
N THR A 539 -0.27 8.41 8.99
CA THR A 539 -1.48 8.41 9.86
C THR A 539 -1.13 8.38 11.36
N VAL A 540 -0.03 7.72 11.72
CA VAL A 540 0.39 7.54 13.12
C VAL A 540 0.73 8.86 13.80
N ILE A 541 1.13 9.89 13.04
CA ILE A 541 1.35 11.24 13.56
C ILE A 541 0.06 11.77 14.17
N TYR A 542 -1.05 11.72 13.43
CA TYR A 542 -2.34 12.18 13.92
C TYR A 542 -2.83 11.35 15.11
N GLU A 543 -2.64 10.03 15.07
CA GLU A 543 -2.94 9.14 16.21
C GLU A 543 -2.15 9.54 17.48
N GLY A 544 -0.87 9.93 17.33
CA GLY A 544 -0.04 10.46 18.42
C GLY A 544 -0.49 11.82 18.94
N LEU A 545 -0.82 12.76 18.04
CA LEU A 545 -1.35 14.07 18.39
C LEU A 545 -2.67 13.94 19.17
N ILE A 546 -3.59 13.07 18.74
CA ILE A 546 -4.87 12.86 19.42
C ILE A 546 -4.65 12.40 20.86
N LEU A 547 -3.65 11.53 21.08
CA LEU A 547 -3.26 11.01 22.39
C LEU A 547 -2.30 11.92 23.16
N LYS A 548 -2.15 13.18 22.73
CA LYS A 548 -1.34 14.22 23.36
C LYS A 548 0.11 13.81 23.58
N LYS A 549 0.67 13.04 22.66
CA LYS A 549 2.08 12.66 22.70
C LYS A 549 2.91 13.72 22.01
N PRO A 550 4.03 14.17 22.60
CA PRO A 550 5.00 14.94 21.86
C PRO A 550 5.60 14.05 20.75
N ILE A 551 5.86 14.65 19.59
CA ILE A 551 6.32 13.93 18.40
C ILE A 551 7.57 14.61 17.85
N LEU A 552 8.63 13.81 17.68
CA LEU A 552 9.77 14.13 16.84
C LEU A 552 9.54 13.49 15.47
N ASN A 553 9.32 14.31 14.44
CA ASN A 553 9.18 13.88 13.06
C ASN A 553 10.52 14.08 12.33
N ILE A 554 11.19 12.99 11.98
CA ILE A 554 12.46 13.03 11.26
C ILE A 554 12.18 12.68 9.80
N TYR A 555 12.38 13.62 8.89
CA TYR A 555 12.23 13.34 7.46
C TYR A 555 13.57 12.92 6.84
N THR A 556 13.54 11.90 5.99
CA THR A 556 14.74 11.34 5.32
C THR A 556 14.78 11.67 3.84
N MET A 557 14.02 12.67 3.40
CA MET A 557 14.01 13.16 2.02
C MET A 557 14.85 14.44 1.92
N ASP A 558 15.33 14.76 0.72
CA ASP A 558 16.05 16.03 0.50
C ASP A 558 15.10 17.21 0.26
N ASN A 559 13.86 16.94 -0.18
CA ASN A 559 12.83 17.96 -0.35
C ASN A 559 12.07 18.17 0.97
N TYR A 560 11.82 19.43 1.29
CA TYR A 560 10.96 19.83 2.41
C TYR A 560 9.64 20.39 1.88
N TYR A 561 8.53 19.90 2.42
CA TYR A 561 7.18 20.35 2.05
C TYR A 561 6.49 20.92 3.27
N ASN A 562 5.97 22.15 3.14
CA ASN A 562 5.39 22.88 4.25
C ASN A 562 3.94 22.44 4.51
N PHE A 563 3.77 21.29 5.16
CA PHE A 563 2.46 20.78 5.55
C PHE A 563 1.81 21.62 6.65
N GLU A 564 0.49 21.60 6.73
CA GLU A 564 -0.27 22.38 7.73
C GLU A 564 0.17 22.09 9.18
N PHE A 565 0.47 20.82 9.51
CA PHE A 565 0.95 20.48 10.86
C PHE A 565 2.35 21.08 11.17
N MET A 566 3.17 21.35 10.16
CA MET A 566 4.46 22.02 10.34
C MET A 566 4.24 23.53 10.53
N LYS A 567 3.36 24.15 9.74
CA LYS A 567 2.97 25.56 9.89
C LYS A 567 2.40 25.86 11.27
N ASP A 568 1.61 24.93 11.80
CA ASP A 568 1.01 25.02 13.13
C ASP A 568 1.98 24.68 14.26
N ASN A 569 3.23 24.30 13.97
CA ASN A 569 4.20 23.79 14.95
C ASN A 569 3.59 22.68 15.84
N ALA A 570 2.78 21.81 15.23
CA ALA A 570 2.05 20.74 15.92
C ALA A 570 2.97 19.62 16.43
N LEU A 571 4.17 19.51 15.85
CA LEU A 571 5.22 18.55 16.19
C LEU A 571 6.59 19.14 15.81
N LEU A 572 7.66 18.61 16.39
CA LEU A 572 9.02 19.05 16.04
C LEU A 572 9.45 18.29 14.78
N THR A 573 9.64 18.99 13.68
CA THR A 573 10.16 18.40 12.44
C THR A 573 11.63 18.75 12.26
N ILE A 574 12.46 17.73 12.03
CA ILE A 574 13.89 17.88 11.70
C ILE A 574 14.27 17.00 10.52
N SER A 575 15.34 17.37 9.83
CA SER A 575 16.06 16.53 8.87
C SER A 575 16.87 15.46 9.61
N ASP A 576 17.11 14.33 8.96
CA ASP A 576 18.10 13.35 9.43
C ASP A 576 19.56 13.84 9.37
N LYS A 577 19.78 15.06 8.86
CA LYS A 577 21.08 15.77 8.87
C LYS A 577 21.24 16.74 10.06
N ASP A 578 20.18 16.99 10.82
CA ASP A 578 20.18 17.92 11.96
C ASP A 578 20.70 17.27 13.25
N ASP A 579 20.83 18.06 14.33
CA ASP A 579 21.19 17.54 15.66
C ASP A 579 20.00 16.82 16.31
N ILE A 580 19.96 15.51 16.07
CA ILE A 580 18.96 14.60 16.64
C ILE A 580 19.08 14.52 18.16
N GLU A 581 20.29 14.62 18.73
CA GLU A 581 20.50 14.48 20.17
C GLU A 581 19.95 15.70 20.92
N GLU A 582 20.22 16.91 20.42
CA GLU A 582 19.66 18.15 20.96
C GLU A 582 18.13 18.14 20.88
N SER A 583 17.58 17.83 19.71
CA SER A 583 16.12 17.79 19.48
C SER A 583 15.43 16.76 20.39
N LEU A 584 16.05 15.59 20.57
CA LEU A 584 15.52 14.53 21.43
C LEU A 584 15.54 14.94 22.90
N LYS A 585 16.63 15.55 23.37
CA LYS A 585 16.74 16.06 24.75
C LYS A 585 15.75 17.19 25.02
N GLN A 586 15.60 18.11 24.07
CA GLN A 586 14.66 19.23 24.19
C GLN A 586 13.24 18.70 24.38
N ILE A 587 12.76 17.80 23.53
CA ILE A 587 11.40 17.27 23.66
C ILE A 587 11.22 16.46 24.96
N LEU A 588 12.21 15.64 25.34
CA LEU A 588 12.06 14.75 26.49
C LEU A 588 12.17 15.45 27.85
N PHE A 589 13.00 16.50 27.96
CA PHE A 589 13.42 17.05 29.24
C PHE A 589 13.07 18.55 29.42
N ASP A 590 12.76 19.29 28.36
CA ASP A 590 12.19 20.64 28.48
C ASP A 590 10.66 20.57 28.53
N ASN A 591 10.12 20.61 29.75
CA ASN A 591 8.67 20.55 29.98
C ASN A 591 7.91 21.72 29.34
N ASN A 592 8.50 22.92 29.25
CA ASN A 592 7.83 24.07 28.65
C ASN A 592 7.72 23.89 27.15
N PHE A 593 8.81 23.49 26.50
CA PHE A 593 8.82 23.18 25.07
C PHE A 593 7.81 22.06 24.76
N CYS A 594 7.86 20.96 25.52
CA CYS A 594 6.96 19.81 25.33
C CYS A 594 5.48 20.20 25.49
N ASN A 595 5.12 20.96 26.54
CA ASN A 595 3.75 21.40 26.76
C ASN A 595 3.25 22.32 25.63
N ASN A 596 4.08 23.24 25.17
CA ASN A 596 3.75 24.10 24.03
C ASN A 596 3.53 23.29 22.75
N LEU A 597 4.38 22.29 22.49
CA LEU A 597 4.25 21.41 21.34
C LEU A 597 2.93 20.62 21.36
N ILE A 598 2.57 20.07 22.52
CA ILE A 598 1.31 19.35 22.71
C ILE A 598 0.12 20.29 22.50
N GLN A 599 0.17 21.51 23.03
CA GLN A 599 -0.90 22.51 22.84
C GLN A 599 -1.11 22.83 21.36
N ASN A 600 -0.04 23.15 20.64
CA ASN A 600 -0.09 23.41 19.20
C ASN A 600 -0.66 22.22 18.43
N GLY A 601 -0.28 20.99 18.82
CA GLY A 601 -0.84 19.76 18.28
C GLY A 601 -2.36 19.66 18.45
N GLN A 602 -2.88 20.03 19.62
CA GLN A 602 -4.33 20.06 19.86
C GLN A 602 -5.04 21.14 19.04
N GLU A 603 -4.41 22.30 18.84
CA GLU A 603 -4.95 23.38 18.00
C GLU A 603 -5.00 22.98 16.52
N HIS A 604 -3.94 22.33 16.03
CA HIS A 604 -3.90 21.77 14.68
C HIS A 604 -5.03 20.76 14.44
N LEU A 605 -5.24 19.82 15.38
CA LEU A 605 -6.30 18.82 15.25
C LEU A 605 -7.68 19.43 15.07
N LYS A 606 -8.00 20.55 15.76
CA LYS A 606 -9.28 21.27 15.63
C LYS A 606 -9.51 21.81 14.21
N LYS A 607 -8.44 22.07 13.46
CA LYS A 607 -8.51 22.52 12.06
C LYS A 607 -8.57 21.34 11.09
N TYR A 608 -7.83 20.27 11.40
CA TYR A 608 -7.64 19.14 10.50
C TYR A 608 -8.80 18.13 10.53
N PHE A 609 -9.36 17.83 11.72
CA PHE A 609 -10.48 16.91 11.87
C PHE A 609 -11.80 17.65 12.12
N ASN A 610 -12.89 17.06 11.64
CA ASN A 610 -14.25 17.43 12.01
C ASN A 610 -14.84 16.37 12.94
N ASN A 611 -15.82 16.77 13.78
CA ASN A 611 -16.61 15.87 14.63
C ASN A 611 -15.77 14.95 15.53
N HIS A 612 -14.79 15.52 16.25
CA HIS A 612 -13.88 14.75 17.12
C HIS A 612 -14.64 13.87 18.11
N GLY A 613 -14.39 12.56 18.07
CA GLY A 613 -15.04 11.60 18.96
C GLY A 613 -16.49 11.28 18.62
N SER A 614 -17.05 11.89 17.57
CA SER A 614 -18.44 11.69 17.12
C SER A 614 -18.57 11.50 15.60
N ALA A 615 -17.49 11.23 14.89
CA ALA A 615 -17.49 11.12 13.43
C ALA A 615 -18.29 9.90 12.94
N SER A 616 -18.25 8.81 13.72
CA SER A 616 -19.08 7.62 13.50
C SER A 616 -20.57 7.94 13.53
N LYS A 617 -20.99 8.84 14.43
CA LYS A 617 -22.38 9.28 14.53
C LYS A 617 -22.79 10.09 13.30
N GLU A 618 -21.94 11.01 12.85
CA GLU A 618 -22.23 11.80 11.65
C GLU A 618 -22.25 10.94 10.38
N LEU A 619 -21.29 10.02 10.22
CA LEU A 619 -21.32 9.08 9.09
C LEU A 619 -22.56 8.18 9.15
N ALA A 620 -22.94 7.67 10.33
CA ALA A 620 -24.15 6.85 10.47
C ALA A 620 -25.42 7.61 10.08
N LYS A 621 -25.54 8.91 10.43
CA LYS A 621 -26.66 9.74 9.98
C LYS A 621 -26.72 9.84 8.46
N ILE A 622 -25.58 10.06 7.81
CA ILE A 622 -25.49 10.10 6.34
C ILE A 622 -25.97 8.76 5.76
N LEU A 623 -25.41 7.64 6.22
CA LEU A 623 -25.72 6.31 5.71
C LEU A 623 -27.18 5.89 5.91
N LYS A 624 -27.85 6.38 6.96
CA LYS A 624 -29.27 6.11 7.22
C LYS A 624 -30.21 6.89 6.29
N ASN A 625 -29.75 8.03 5.78
CA ASN A 625 -30.54 9.00 5.02
C ASN A 625 -30.37 8.86 3.50
N ILE A 626 -29.41 8.05 3.05
CA ILE A 626 -29.31 7.55 1.67
C ILE A 626 -30.30 6.38 1.52
#